data_AF-A0A238H098-F1
#
_entry.id   AF-A0A238H098-F1
#
_cell.length_a   1.000
_cell.length_b   1.000
_cell.length_c   1.000
_cell.angle_alpha   90.00
_cell.angle_beta   90.00
_cell.angle_gamma   90.00
#
_symmetry.space_group_name_H-M   'P 1'
#
loop_
_entity.id
_entity.type
_entity.pdbx_description
1 polymer ?
#
loop_
_entity_poly.entity_id
_entity_poly.type
_entity_poly.pdbx_seq_one_letter_code
_entity_poly.pdbx_strand_id
1 'polypeptide(L)'
;MSAALSEIFWPPADELAEAAERIRARLGVWPASTAPARICLAPPEPARAGDVVVAAAGDAAARGESLARLTAAGAAVIVIDDASATLHAGGSRCALASRGPLADDWIAALAAFIDCGFDTRDALVLALAWRDGDEAAGAGAHRDDAHDARASAGTMRDAGPLLGGGTRGMGVNRGEARGNGTDCADPCHPADAHADGNLLPWPTDFARLPRALSAPAAPAPGFPPCPERLGLYAVLPSADWVERVLDCGVTTVQLRVKGAAPDRLRAEIERAVAASRRYPHARLFINDHWRLALEAGAYGVHLGQEDLDTADLAAIAQAGARLGLSSHGYYEMLVALHAKPSYLALGPVFATRTKADAAPPQGLARIARYARIATGRAPLVAIGGITVDTLAAVLATGVGSAAVVSAVTGATDYRSAIIAMQKVFAGQFDNL
;
A
#
# COMPACT_ATOMS: atom_id res chain seq x y z
N MET A 1 0.81 -15.48 -19.89
CA MET A 1 0.62 -16.44 -18.81
C MET A 1 1.91 -16.67 -18.05
N SER A 2 1.96 -16.34 -16.76
CA SER A 2 3.00 -16.85 -15.85
C SER A 2 2.72 -18.34 -15.66
N ALA A 3 3.72 -19.20 -15.86
CA ALA A 3 3.56 -20.65 -15.72
C ALA A 3 3.00 -21.07 -14.35
N ALA A 4 3.21 -20.24 -13.31
CA ALA A 4 2.72 -20.49 -11.96
C ALA A 4 1.19 -20.38 -11.81
N LEU A 5 0.55 -19.41 -12.46
CA LEU A 5 -0.91 -19.20 -12.31
C LEU A 5 -1.74 -20.15 -13.17
N SER A 6 -1.20 -20.64 -14.29
CA SER A 6 -1.87 -21.66 -15.09
C SER A 6 -1.94 -23.03 -14.40
N GLU A 7 -1.03 -23.29 -13.45
CA GLU A 7 -0.97 -24.54 -12.70
C GLU A 7 -1.53 -24.42 -11.27
N ILE A 8 -1.96 -23.21 -10.86
CA ILE A 8 -2.43 -22.96 -9.49
C ILE A 8 -3.79 -23.62 -9.21
N PHE A 9 -4.63 -23.80 -10.22
CA PHE A 9 -5.99 -24.32 -10.07
C PHE A 9 -6.07 -25.84 -10.26
N TRP A 10 -6.88 -26.49 -9.42
CA TRP A 10 -7.18 -27.91 -9.52
C TRP A 10 -8.68 -28.22 -9.38
N PRO A 11 -9.31 -28.92 -10.34
CA PRO A 11 -8.78 -29.20 -11.69
C PRO A 11 -8.44 -27.90 -12.46
N PRO A 12 -7.68 -27.97 -13.56
CA PRO A 12 -7.32 -26.79 -14.35
C PRO A 12 -8.53 -25.95 -14.74
N ALA A 13 -8.40 -24.62 -14.61
CA ALA A 13 -9.47 -23.66 -14.86
C ALA A 13 -8.91 -22.42 -15.58
N ASP A 14 -8.82 -22.48 -16.90
CA ASP A 14 -8.13 -21.48 -17.73
C ASP A 14 -8.72 -20.06 -17.57
N GLU A 15 -10.04 -19.92 -17.54
CA GLU A 15 -10.70 -18.61 -17.38
C GLU A 15 -10.36 -17.95 -16.03
N LEU A 16 -10.29 -18.74 -14.94
CA LEU A 16 -9.89 -18.25 -13.62
C LEU A 16 -8.40 -17.92 -13.58
N ALA A 17 -7.55 -18.70 -14.24
CA ALA A 17 -6.13 -18.42 -14.36
C ALA A 17 -5.88 -17.10 -15.10
N GLU A 18 -6.55 -16.88 -16.22
CA GLU A 18 -6.46 -15.61 -16.96
C GLU A 18 -6.97 -14.42 -16.15
N ALA A 19 -8.07 -14.59 -15.40
CA ALA A 19 -8.58 -13.56 -14.50
C ALA A 19 -7.57 -13.25 -13.38
N ALA A 20 -6.98 -14.28 -12.76
CA ALA A 20 -5.99 -14.13 -11.70
C ALA A 20 -4.75 -13.39 -12.20
N GLU A 21 -4.34 -13.62 -13.44
CA GLU A 21 -3.24 -12.89 -14.07
C GLU A 21 -3.54 -11.42 -14.29
N ARG A 22 -4.75 -11.10 -14.78
CA ARG A 22 -5.18 -9.70 -14.94
C ARG A 22 -5.19 -8.97 -13.59
N ILE A 23 -5.66 -9.63 -12.53
CA ILE A 23 -5.67 -9.08 -11.16
C ILE A 23 -4.23 -8.91 -10.66
N ARG A 24 -3.40 -9.95 -10.76
CA ARG A 24 -1.99 -9.92 -10.33
C ARG A 24 -1.20 -8.81 -11.02
N ALA A 25 -1.38 -8.64 -12.34
CA ALA A 25 -0.69 -7.58 -13.10
C ALA A 25 -1.03 -6.18 -12.58
N ARG A 26 -2.23 -5.99 -12.03
CA ARG A 26 -2.68 -4.71 -11.45
C ARG A 26 -2.06 -4.41 -10.08
N LEU A 27 -1.74 -5.45 -9.31
CA LEU A 27 -1.07 -5.34 -8.00
C LEU A 27 0.40 -4.88 -8.09
N GLY A 28 0.95 -4.84 -9.31
CA GLY A 28 2.32 -4.43 -9.60
C GLY A 28 3.29 -5.61 -9.73
N VAL A 29 4.59 -5.31 -9.71
CA VAL A 29 5.63 -6.34 -9.81
C VAL A 29 5.76 -7.04 -8.46
N TRP A 30 5.54 -8.36 -8.47
CA TRP A 30 5.75 -9.26 -7.35
C TRP A 30 6.64 -10.43 -7.79
N PRO A 31 7.58 -10.91 -6.96
CA PRO A 31 8.31 -12.14 -7.23
C PRO A 31 7.32 -13.30 -7.34
N ALA A 32 7.67 -14.32 -8.12
CA ALA A 32 6.88 -15.54 -8.16
C ALA A 32 6.97 -16.27 -6.81
N SER A 33 5.85 -16.86 -6.35
CA SER A 33 5.87 -17.72 -5.18
C SER A 33 6.80 -18.92 -5.43
N THR A 34 7.61 -19.28 -4.42
CA THR A 34 8.54 -20.42 -4.47
C THR A 34 7.88 -21.74 -4.07
N ALA A 35 6.65 -21.70 -3.57
CA ALA A 35 5.83 -22.86 -3.24
C ALA A 35 4.39 -22.62 -3.73
N PRO A 36 3.99 -23.17 -4.90
CA PRO A 36 2.66 -22.94 -5.43
C PRO A 36 1.64 -23.70 -4.57
N ALA A 37 0.93 -22.98 -3.70
CA ALA A 37 -0.29 -23.49 -3.11
C ALA A 37 -1.30 -23.75 -4.23
N ARG A 38 -1.98 -24.89 -4.17
CA ARG A 38 -2.95 -25.30 -5.20
C ARG A 38 -4.35 -24.96 -4.73
N ILE A 39 -5.06 -24.14 -5.50
CA ILE A 39 -6.45 -23.78 -5.25
C ILE A 39 -7.34 -24.86 -5.86
N CYS A 40 -7.96 -25.63 -4.98
CA CYS A 40 -8.78 -26.78 -5.34
C CYS A 40 -10.26 -26.38 -5.37
N LEU A 41 -10.86 -26.36 -6.56
CA LEU A 41 -12.28 -26.10 -6.79
C LEU A 41 -13.16 -27.34 -6.51
N ALA A 42 -12.51 -28.50 -6.38
CA ALA A 42 -13.10 -29.75 -5.94
C ALA A 42 -12.10 -30.47 -5.00
N PRO A 43 -12.57 -31.35 -4.10
CA PRO A 43 -11.71 -32.04 -3.15
C PRO A 43 -10.64 -32.87 -3.89
N PRO A 44 -9.34 -32.61 -3.70
CA PRO A 44 -8.29 -33.34 -4.39
C PRO A 44 -8.07 -34.72 -3.75
N GLU A 45 -7.73 -35.72 -4.57
CA GLU A 45 -7.29 -37.03 -4.10
C GLU A 45 -5.94 -37.42 -4.76
N PRO A 46 -4.83 -37.49 -4.00
CA PRO A 46 -4.69 -37.13 -2.59
C PRO A 46 -4.63 -35.60 -2.36
N ALA A 47 -5.15 -35.17 -1.21
CA ALA A 47 -4.90 -33.84 -0.66
C ALA A 47 -3.46 -33.72 -0.14
N ARG A 48 -2.90 -32.51 -0.21
CA ARG A 48 -1.53 -32.21 0.19
C ARG A 48 -1.49 -31.00 1.11
N ALA A 49 -0.45 -30.91 1.92
CA ALA A 49 -0.21 -29.73 2.74
C ALA A 49 -0.03 -28.50 1.85
N GLY A 50 -0.70 -27.40 2.20
CA GLY A 50 -0.70 -26.17 1.40
C GLY A 50 -1.75 -26.11 0.29
N ASP A 51 -2.55 -27.16 0.07
CA ASP A 51 -3.76 -27.05 -0.76
C ASP A 51 -4.75 -26.06 -0.12
N VAL A 52 -5.40 -25.24 -0.95
CA VAL A 52 -6.50 -24.35 -0.54
C VAL A 52 -7.78 -24.82 -1.22
N VAL A 53 -8.64 -25.54 -0.49
CA VAL A 53 -9.88 -26.11 -1.01
C VAL A 53 -11.02 -25.12 -0.83
N VAL A 54 -11.69 -24.76 -1.93
CA VAL A 54 -12.89 -23.92 -1.93
C VAL A 54 -14.12 -24.83 -2.04
N ALA A 55 -15.08 -24.69 -1.12
CA ALA A 55 -16.30 -25.49 -1.08
C ALA A 55 -17.51 -24.61 -0.78
N ALA A 56 -18.66 -24.89 -1.39
CA ALA A 56 -19.91 -24.28 -0.97
C ALA A 56 -20.39 -24.91 0.35
N ALA A 57 -21.14 -24.18 1.17
CA ALA A 57 -21.66 -24.66 2.44
C ALA A 57 -22.49 -25.97 2.33
N GLY A 58 -23.10 -26.22 1.17
CA GLY A 58 -23.86 -27.45 0.89
C GLY A 58 -23.02 -28.68 0.50
N ASP A 59 -21.75 -28.48 0.13
CA ASP A 59 -20.89 -29.50 -0.48
C ASP A 59 -20.35 -30.52 0.52
N ALA A 60 -19.97 -31.70 0.01
CA ALA A 60 -19.39 -32.77 0.83
C ALA A 60 -18.10 -32.35 1.56
N ALA A 61 -17.28 -31.47 0.96
CA ALA A 61 -16.08 -30.93 1.60
C ALA A 61 -16.38 -30.05 2.82
N ALA A 62 -17.56 -29.44 2.89
CA ALA A 62 -18.00 -28.67 4.05
C ALA A 62 -18.52 -29.56 5.20
N ARG A 63 -18.55 -30.90 5.03
CA ARG A 63 -19.09 -31.86 6.02
C ARG A 63 -17.98 -32.52 6.84
N GLY A 64 -18.26 -32.67 8.14
CA GLY A 64 -17.36 -33.10 9.22
C GLY A 64 -16.17 -33.99 8.82
N GLU A 65 -16.40 -35.22 8.35
CA GLU A 65 -15.34 -36.20 8.09
C GLU A 65 -14.43 -35.82 6.90
N SER A 66 -15.00 -35.21 5.85
CA SER A 66 -14.23 -34.73 4.70
C SER A 66 -13.38 -33.51 5.08
N LEU A 67 -13.95 -32.57 5.84
CA LEU A 67 -13.23 -31.41 6.37
C LEU A 67 -12.09 -31.83 7.30
N ALA A 68 -12.35 -32.77 8.21
CA ALA A 68 -11.33 -33.31 9.11
C ALA A 68 -10.20 -34.00 8.34
N ARG A 69 -10.52 -34.78 7.29
CA ARG A 69 -9.52 -35.43 6.43
C ARG A 69 -8.64 -34.40 5.71
N LEU A 70 -9.22 -33.36 5.12
CA LEU A 70 -8.49 -32.32 4.38
C LEU A 70 -7.59 -31.49 5.31
N THR A 71 -8.13 -31.05 6.43
CA THR A 71 -7.36 -30.27 7.42
C THR A 71 -6.25 -31.09 8.07
N ALA A 72 -6.47 -32.39 8.32
CA ALA A 72 -5.43 -33.31 8.79
C ALA A 72 -4.30 -33.52 7.77
N ALA A 73 -4.59 -33.42 6.47
CA ALA A 73 -3.58 -33.44 5.42
C ALA A 73 -2.78 -32.11 5.30
N GLY A 74 -3.11 -31.10 6.14
CA GLY A 74 -2.49 -29.78 6.11
C GLY A 74 -3.07 -28.85 5.05
N ALA A 75 -4.25 -29.16 4.49
CA ALA A 75 -4.95 -28.27 3.58
C ALA A 75 -5.76 -27.21 4.36
N ALA A 76 -5.87 -26.02 3.77
CA ALA A 76 -6.82 -25.00 4.19
C ALA A 76 -8.15 -25.23 3.45
N VAL A 77 -9.27 -25.15 4.17
CA VAL A 77 -10.61 -25.31 3.57
C VAL A 77 -11.41 -24.03 3.77
N ILE A 78 -11.87 -23.43 2.68
CA ILE A 78 -12.68 -22.22 2.64
C ILE A 78 -14.11 -22.66 2.30
N VAL A 79 -15.01 -22.54 3.26
CA VAL A 79 -16.44 -22.83 3.11
C VAL A 79 -17.19 -21.53 2.85
N ILE A 80 -17.92 -21.46 1.75
CA ILE A 80 -18.53 -20.21 1.28
C ILE A 80 -20.05 -20.31 1.25
N ASP A 81 -20.66 -19.19 1.61
CA ASP A 81 -22.07 -18.88 1.50
C ASP A 81 -22.24 -17.54 0.76
N ASP A 82 -23.48 -17.16 0.42
CA ASP A 82 -23.80 -16.01 -0.44
C ASP A 82 -23.14 -14.68 -0.01
N ALA A 83 -22.85 -14.52 1.28
CA ALA A 83 -22.26 -13.31 1.86
C ALA A 83 -21.14 -13.56 2.89
N SER A 84 -20.65 -14.80 3.01
CA SER A 84 -19.64 -15.12 4.02
C SER A 84 -18.71 -16.25 3.61
N ALA A 85 -17.50 -16.24 4.18
CA ALA A 85 -16.54 -17.32 4.04
C ALA A 85 -16.05 -17.76 5.41
N THR A 86 -15.95 -19.07 5.64
CA THR A 86 -15.33 -19.66 6.82
C THR A 86 -14.07 -20.40 6.41
N LEU A 87 -12.92 -19.96 6.94
CA LEU A 87 -11.64 -20.62 6.75
C LEU A 87 -11.38 -21.61 7.90
N HIS A 88 -11.03 -22.84 7.53
CA HIS A 88 -10.56 -23.90 8.41
C HIS A 88 -9.11 -24.25 8.05
N ALA A 89 -8.17 -23.96 8.93
CA ALA A 89 -6.74 -24.25 8.70
C ALA A 89 -6.01 -24.43 10.03
N GLY A 90 -5.07 -25.39 10.12
CA GLY A 90 -4.21 -25.57 11.29
C GLY A 90 -4.95 -25.74 12.62
N GLY A 91 -6.12 -26.40 12.61
CA GLY A 91 -6.98 -26.57 13.80
C GLY A 91 -7.79 -25.33 14.21
N SER A 92 -7.64 -24.21 13.49
CA SER A 92 -8.37 -22.96 13.74
C SER A 92 -9.53 -22.77 12.76
N ARG A 93 -10.57 -22.06 13.21
CA ARG A 93 -11.73 -21.65 12.41
C ARG A 93 -11.86 -20.13 12.45
N CYS A 94 -11.94 -19.50 11.28
CA CYS A 94 -12.08 -18.06 11.13
C CYS A 94 -13.29 -17.75 10.22
N ALA A 95 -14.27 -17.02 10.73
CA ALA A 95 -15.43 -16.57 9.94
C ALA A 95 -15.19 -15.14 9.44
N LEU A 96 -15.44 -14.91 8.16
CA LEU A 96 -15.24 -13.65 7.47
C LEU A 96 -16.53 -13.26 6.74
N ALA A 97 -17.01 -12.03 6.94
CA ALA A 97 -18.16 -11.48 6.25
C ALA A 97 -17.72 -10.50 5.15
N SER A 98 -18.32 -10.60 3.96
CA SER A 98 -18.07 -9.65 2.88
C SER A 98 -18.94 -8.39 3.01
N ARG A 99 -18.53 -7.29 2.36
CA ARG A 99 -19.25 -6.00 2.38
C ARG A 99 -20.55 -5.94 1.55
N GLY A 100 -20.98 -7.10 1.05
CA GLY A 100 -22.02 -7.27 0.03
C GLY A 100 -21.77 -8.58 -0.73
N PRO A 101 -22.45 -8.82 -1.87
CA PRO A 101 -22.17 -9.98 -2.71
C PRO A 101 -20.67 -10.11 -3.02
N LEU A 102 -20.18 -11.34 -3.12
CA LEU A 102 -18.83 -11.60 -3.58
C LEU A 102 -18.70 -11.15 -5.03
N ALA A 103 -17.54 -10.59 -5.39
CA ALA A 103 -17.25 -10.29 -6.79
C ALA A 103 -17.13 -11.60 -7.57
N ASP A 104 -17.58 -11.64 -8.82
CA ASP A 104 -17.57 -12.86 -9.65
C ASP A 104 -16.14 -13.44 -9.80
N ASP A 105 -15.12 -12.59 -9.72
CA ASP A 105 -13.71 -12.93 -9.84
C ASP A 105 -12.99 -13.12 -8.49
N TRP A 106 -13.69 -13.23 -7.36
CA TRP A 106 -13.06 -13.31 -6.04
C TRP A 106 -12.11 -14.53 -5.89
N ILE A 107 -12.42 -15.66 -6.53
CA ILE A 107 -11.54 -16.86 -6.57
C ILE A 107 -10.23 -16.53 -7.30
N ALA A 108 -10.34 -15.80 -8.41
CA ALA A 108 -9.18 -15.35 -9.16
C ALA A 108 -8.37 -14.32 -8.36
N ALA A 109 -9.03 -13.45 -7.60
CA ALA A 109 -8.37 -12.53 -6.67
C ALA A 109 -7.61 -13.29 -5.57
N LEU A 110 -8.22 -14.31 -4.96
CA LEU A 110 -7.57 -15.18 -3.99
C LEU A 110 -6.29 -15.81 -4.57
N ALA A 111 -6.37 -16.34 -5.80
CA ALA A 111 -5.22 -16.90 -6.51
C ALA A 111 -4.11 -15.88 -6.72
N ALA A 112 -4.46 -14.66 -7.16
CA ALA A 112 -3.49 -13.60 -7.34
C ALA A 112 -2.77 -13.22 -6.03
N PHE A 113 -3.50 -13.13 -4.90
CA PHE A 113 -2.89 -12.82 -3.60
C PHE A 113 -2.03 -13.97 -3.07
N ILE A 114 -2.47 -15.23 -3.20
CA ILE A 114 -1.65 -16.39 -2.83
C ILE A 114 -0.35 -16.41 -3.65
N ASP A 115 -0.41 -16.15 -4.96
CA ASP A 115 0.78 -16.08 -5.81
C ASP A 115 1.72 -14.92 -5.42
N CYS A 116 1.17 -13.83 -4.87
CA CYS A 116 1.95 -12.73 -4.27
C CYS A 116 2.55 -13.09 -2.90
N GLY A 117 2.37 -14.31 -2.41
CA GLY A 117 2.97 -14.80 -1.16
C GLY A 117 2.21 -14.41 0.12
N PHE A 118 0.94 -14.02 0.01
CA PHE A 118 0.09 -13.81 1.17
C PHE A 118 -0.29 -15.15 1.81
N ASP A 119 -0.38 -15.19 3.15
CA ASP A 119 -0.97 -16.33 3.84
C ASP A 119 -2.42 -16.53 3.38
N THR A 120 -2.90 -17.78 3.41
CA THR A 120 -4.26 -18.11 2.92
C THR A 120 -5.35 -17.26 3.58
N ARG A 121 -5.22 -16.97 4.89
CA ARG A 121 -6.19 -16.13 5.61
C ARG A 121 -6.17 -14.69 5.11
N ASP A 122 -4.99 -14.10 4.98
CA ASP A 122 -4.86 -12.71 4.53
C ASP A 122 -5.25 -12.55 3.05
N ALA A 123 -4.87 -13.52 2.22
CA ALA A 123 -5.27 -13.61 0.83
C ALA A 123 -6.80 -13.70 0.68
N LEU A 124 -7.46 -14.49 1.54
CA LEU A 124 -8.92 -14.57 1.57
C LEU A 124 -9.56 -13.24 2.00
N VAL A 125 -9.05 -12.58 3.05
CA VAL A 125 -9.53 -11.25 3.46
C VAL A 125 -9.45 -10.25 2.31
N LEU A 126 -8.33 -10.24 1.59
CA LEU A 126 -8.12 -9.38 0.42
C LEU A 126 -9.05 -9.73 -0.74
N ALA A 127 -9.23 -11.02 -1.03
CA ALA A 127 -10.12 -11.50 -2.08
C ALA A 127 -11.59 -11.16 -1.81
N LEU A 128 -12.05 -11.26 -0.56
CA LEU A 128 -13.43 -10.91 -0.19
C LEU A 128 -13.66 -9.39 -0.21
N ALA A 129 -12.61 -8.60 -0.01
CA ALA A 129 -12.63 -7.15 -0.13
C ALA A 129 -12.49 -6.67 -1.59
N TRP A 130 -11.99 -7.51 -2.49
CA TRP A 130 -11.77 -7.18 -3.90
C TRP A 130 -13.06 -6.78 -4.60
N ARG A 131 -13.07 -5.61 -5.24
CA ARG A 131 -14.12 -5.18 -6.17
C ARG A 131 -13.49 -4.75 -7.48
N ASP A 132 -14.22 -4.99 -8.56
CA ASP A 132 -13.87 -4.42 -9.85
C ASP A 132 -13.73 -2.89 -9.75
N GLY A 133 -12.61 -2.35 -10.22
CA GLY A 133 -12.31 -0.93 -10.14
C GLY A 133 -11.85 -0.40 -8.77
N ASP A 134 -11.66 -1.25 -7.74
CA ASP A 134 -11.26 -0.79 -6.39
C ASP A 134 -10.02 0.11 -6.41
N GLU A 135 -9.06 -0.19 -7.26
CA GLU A 135 -7.83 0.59 -7.37
C GLU A 135 -8.03 2.00 -7.95
N ALA A 136 -9.13 2.22 -8.68
CA ALA A 136 -9.53 3.50 -9.26
C ALA A 136 -10.55 4.25 -8.40
N ALA A 137 -11.31 3.54 -7.55
CA ALA A 137 -12.31 4.13 -6.67
C ALA A 137 -11.64 4.84 -5.47
N GLY A 138 -11.71 6.18 -5.49
CA GLY A 138 -11.35 7.01 -4.33
C GLY A 138 -12.25 6.71 -3.13
N ALA A 139 -11.79 7.08 -1.93
CA ALA A 139 -12.46 6.83 -0.65
C ALA A 139 -13.83 7.54 -0.44
N GLY A 140 -14.52 7.95 -1.52
CA GLY A 140 -15.79 8.69 -1.49
C GLY A 140 -16.90 8.12 -2.37
N ALA A 141 -16.73 6.97 -3.01
CA ALA A 141 -17.73 6.38 -3.91
C ALA A 141 -18.72 5.42 -3.23
N HIS A 142 -18.98 5.58 -1.92
CA HIS A 142 -20.15 4.98 -1.28
C HIS A 142 -21.26 6.04 -1.19
N ARG A 143 -22.04 6.14 -2.27
CA ARG A 143 -23.39 6.70 -2.22
C ARG A 143 -24.34 5.64 -2.75
N ASP A 144 -25.07 5.03 -1.81
CA ASP A 144 -26.45 4.56 -1.92
C ASP A 144 -26.98 4.22 -3.33
N ASP A 145 -26.67 3.03 -3.83
CA ASP A 145 -27.51 2.39 -4.86
C ASP A 145 -28.67 1.67 -4.18
N ALA A 146 -29.65 2.47 -3.75
CA ALA A 146 -30.95 1.98 -3.33
C ALA A 146 -32.03 2.98 -3.75
N HIS A 147 -32.35 3.02 -5.05
CA HIS A 147 -33.70 3.12 -5.61
C HIS A 147 -33.62 3.47 -7.10
N ASP A 148 -33.93 2.49 -7.96
CA ASP A 148 -34.53 2.81 -9.25
C ASP A 148 -35.68 1.83 -9.52
N ALA A 149 -36.77 2.07 -8.81
CA ALA A 149 -38.07 1.45 -9.07
C ALA A 149 -38.97 2.47 -9.75
N ARG A 150 -39.10 2.32 -11.08
CA ARG A 150 -40.28 2.63 -11.90
C ARG A 150 -40.89 4.03 -11.73
N ALA A 151 -40.50 4.93 -12.63
CA ALA A 151 -41.34 6.06 -13.02
C ALA A 151 -42.58 5.58 -13.79
N SER A 152 -43.77 5.74 -13.19
CA SER A 152 -45.03 5.84 -13.94
C SER A 152 -45.95 6.87 -13.26
N ALA A 153 -46.58 7.67 -14.12
CA ALA A 153 -47.32 8.89 -13.90
C ALA A 153 -48.36 8.91 -12.75
N GLY A 154 -48.53 10.08 -12.13
CA GLY A 154 -49.67 10.39 -11.27
C GLY A 154 -49.63 11.81 -10.70
N THR A 155 -50.60 12.62 -11.08
CA THR A 155 -50.76 14.05 -10.82
C THR A 155 -51.29 14.39 -9.41
N MET A 156 -50.97 15.62 -8.97
CA MET A 156 -51.76 16.54 -8.12
C MET A 156 -51.75 16.48 -6.56
N ARG A 157 -51.41 17.67 -6.00
CA ARG A 157 -52.00 18.44 -4.86
C ARG A 157 -51.37 18.38 -3.45
N ASP A 158 -50.97 19.59 -3.00
CA ASP A 158 -50.99 20.25 -1.68
C ASP A 158 -51.14 19.44 -0.37
N ALA A 159 -50.23 19.69 0.60
CA ALA A 159 -50.52 20.35 1.89
C ALA A 159 -49.34 20.27 2.91
N GLY A 160 -48.94 21.43 3.46
CA GLY A 160 -48.74 21.66 4.92
C GLY A 160 -47.53 21.06 5.70
N PRO A 161 -46.76 21.86 6.46
CA PRO A 161 -45.60 21.39 7.25
C PRO A 161 -45.94 21.15 8.73
N LEU A 162 -45.30 20.18 9.41
CA LEU A 162 -45.25 20.12 10.87
C LEU A 162 -43.92 19.58 11.43
N LEU A 163 -43.51 20.25 12.52
CA LEU A 163 -42.31 20.13 13.35
C LEU A 163 -42.45 19.06 14.46
N GLY A 164 -41.30 18.67 15.03
CA GLY A 164 -41.15 18.04 16.36
C GLY A 164 -40.47 16.66 16.28
N GLY A 165 -39.32 16.35 16.90
CA GLY A 165 -38.79 16.78 18.19
C GLY A 165 -39.05 15.66 19.22
N GLY A 166 -38.02 14.92 19.65
CA GLY A 166 -38.19 13.89 20.67
C GLY A 166 -36.98 12.99 20.93
N THR A 167 -36.41 13.11 22.13
CA THR A 167 -35.15 12.54 22.63
C THR A 167 -35.26 11.21 23.38
N ARG A 168 -34.14 10.46 23.37
CA ARG A 168 -33.50 9.64 24.44
C ARG A 168 -34.21 8.41 25.04
N GLY A 169 -33.42 7.34 25.18
CA GLY A 169 -33.60 6.28 26.19
C GLY A 169 -32.43 5.28 26.21
N MET A 170 -31.48 5.47 27.15
CA MET A 170 -30.46 4.48 27.52
C MET A 170 -31.09 3.36 28.36
N GLY A 171 -30.64 2.12 28.16
CA GLY A 171 -30.91 0.99 29.05
C GLY A 171 -29.67 0.12 29.19
N VAL A 172 -29.10 0.10 30.40
CA VAL A 172 -27.92 -0.68 30.80
C VAL A 172 -28.44 -1.95 31.48
N ASN A 173 -27.85 -3.12 31.22
CA ASN A 173 -28.01 -4.26 32.13
C ASN A 173 -26.73 -5.11 32.22
N ARG A 174 -26.33 -5.36 33.47
CA ARG A 174 -25.28 -6.28 33.92
C ARG A 174 -25.92 -7.55 34.50
N GLY A 175 -25.24 -8.68 34.37
CA GLY A 175 -25.43 -9.92 35.14
C GLY A 175 -24.49 -10.99 34.58
N GLU A 176 -23.31 -11.19 35.16
CA GLU A 176 -22.97 -12.13 36.25
C GLU A 176 -22.77 -13.59 35.82
N ALA A 177 -21.74 -14.19 36.43
CA ALA A 177 -20.92 -15.29 35.96
C ALA A 177 -21.21 -16.64 36.64
N ARG A 178 -20.69 -17.73 36.05
CA ARG A 178 -20.12 -19.00 36.62
C ARG A 178 -20.23 -20.11 35.54
N GLY A 179 -19.28 -21.01 35.26
CA GLY A 179 -17.92 -21.24 35.75
C GLY A 179 -17.26 -22.45 35.02
N ASN A 180 -15.93 -22.49 35.12
CA ASN A 180 -14.95 -23.59 35.03
C ASN A 180 -14.97 -24.69 33.93
N GLY A 181 -13.87 -24.72 33.17
CA GLY A 181 -13.32 -25.87 32.45
C GLY A 181 -11.93 -25.52 31.93
N THR A 182 -10.89 -26.00 32.61
CA THR A 182 -9.47 -25.86 32.23
C THR A 182 -9.11 -26.76 31.05
N ASP A 183 -8.50 -26.22 29.99
CA ASP A 183 -7.39 -26.91 29.31
C ASP A 183 -6.56 -26.00 28.39
N CYS A 184 -5.23 -26.18 28.49
CA CYS A 184 -4.14 -25.81 27.59
C CYS A 184 -4.04 -24.36 27.07
N ALA A 185 -3.25 -23.56 27.77
CA ALA A 185 -2.81 -22.22 27.38
C ALA A 185 -1.68 -22.26 26.34
N ASP A 186 -2.02 -21.89 25.11
CA ASP A 186 -1.16 -21.04 24.28
C ASP A 186 -2.06 -20.13 23.43
N PRO A 187 -2.39 -18.90 23.89
CA PRO A 187 -3.39 -18.08 23.24
C PRO A 187 -2.81 -17.40 21.99
N CYS A 188 -3.50 -17.63 20.88
CA CYS A 188 -3.46 -16.78 19.68
C CYS A 188 -3.36 -15.30 20.06
N HIS A 189 -2.54 -14.54 19.34
CA HIS A 189 -2.37 -13.10 19.55
C HIS A 189 -3.75 -12.39 19.63
N PRO A 190 -4.01 -11.49 20.60
CA PRO A 190 -5.37 -11.05 20.95
C PRO A 190 -6.05 -10.07 19.98
N ALA A 191 -5.60 -9.95 18.73
CA ALA A 191 -6.11 -8.96 17.80
C ALA A 191 -7.24 -9.47 16.87
N ASP A 192 -7.58 -10.76 16.93
CA ASP A 192 -8.39 -11.40 15.87
C ASP A 192 -9.69 -12.05 16.32
N ALA A 193 -10.04 -11.98 17.61
CA ALA A 193 -11.37 -12.37 18.07
C ALA A 193 -12.34 -11.18 18.00
N HIS A 194 -12.59 -10.67 16.79
CA HIS A 194 -13.78 -9.84 16.56
C HIS A 194 -14.98 -10.78 16.38
N ALA A 195 -15.71 -10.99 17.48
CA ALA A 195 -16.92 -11.81 17.55
C ALA A 195 -18.15 -11.16 16.89
N ASP A 196 -17.99 -10.05 16.17
CA ASP A 196 -19.08 -9.35 15.50
C ASP A 196 -18.77 -9.27 14.02
N GLY A 197 -19.65 -9.85 13.19
CA GLY A 197 -19.57 -9.92 11.73
C GLY A 197 -19.58 -8.55 11.06
N ASN A 198 -18.44 -7.85 11.13
CA ASN A 198 -18.30 -6.50 10.61
C ASN A 198 -17.56 -6.52 9.26
N LEU A 199 -18.32 -6.13 8.23
CA LEU A 199 -17.93 -5.63 6.91
C LEU A 199 -16.43 -5.27 6.75
N LEU A 200 -15.62 -6.10 6.08
CA LEU A 200 -14.18 -5.83 5.94
C LEU A 200 -13.89 -4.78 4.83
N PRO A 201 -13.38 -3.56 5.16
CA PRO A 201 -12.81 -2.67 4.16
C PRO A 201 -11.49 -3.24 3.61
N TRP A 202 -11.00 -2.72 2.47
CA TRP A 202 -9.64 -3.05 1.99
C TRP A 202 -8.64 -2.90 3.15
N PRO A 203 -7.88 -3.96 3.50
CA PRO A 203 -7.04 -3.94 4.69
C PRO A 203 -5.93 -2.91 4.52
N THR A 204 -5.81 -2.04 5.52
CA THR A 204 -4.75 -1.03 5.63
C THR A 204 -3.79 -1.34 6.77
N ASP A 205 -3.98 -2.46 7.45
CA ASP A 205 -3.12 -2.89 8.56
C ASP A 205 -1.85 -3.55 8.01
N PHE A 206 -0.71 -2.91 8.26
CA PHE A 206 0.61 -3.42 7.89
C PHE A 206 0.89 -4.81 8.47
N ALA A 207 0.34 -5.15 9.64
CA ALA A 207 0.57 -6.44 10.28
C ALA A 207 0.00 -7.64 9.50
N ARG A 208 -0.94 -7.38 8.59
CA ARG A 208 -1.56 -8.36 7.68
C ARG A 208 -0.84 -8.51 6.34
N LEU A 209 0.25 -7.75 6.13
CA LEU A 209 1.05 -7.86 4.92
C LEU A 209 2.15 -8.92 5.09
N PRO A 210 2.60 -9.56 4.00
CA PRO A 210 3.62 -10.61 4.05
C PRO A 210 4.88 -10.14 4.77
N ARG A 211 5.33 -10.93 5.75
CA ARG A 211 6.61 -10.69 6.46
C ARG A 211 7.81 -11.23 5.69
N ALA A 212 7.59 -12.26 4.88
CA ALA A 212 8.62 -12.96 4.12
C ALA A 212 8.85 -12.26 2.76
N LEU A 213 9.33 -11.03 2.83
CA LEU A 213 10.08 -10.51 1.70
C LEU A 213 11.46 -11.10 1.83
N SER A 214 12.00 -11.73 0.79
CA SER A 214 13.39 -12.21 0.75
C SER A 214 14.43 -11.07 0.79
N ALA A 215 14.06 -9.91 1.35
CA ALA A 215 14.86 -8.72 1.50
C ALA A 215 15.95 -8.96 2.56
N PRO A 216 17.16 -8.39 2.35
CA PRO A 216 18.21 -8.42 3.35
C PRO A 216 17.75 -7.78 4.66
N ALA A 217 18.30 -8.25 5.78
CA ALA A 217 18.02 -7.66 7.08
C ALA A 217 18.34 -6.16 7.10
N ALA A 218 17.48 -5.38 7.78
CA ALA A 218 17.71 -3.96 7.99
C ALA A 218 19.08 -3.69 8.64
N PRO A 219 19.80 -2.63 8.24
CA PRO A 219 21.12 -2.33 8.78
C PRO A 219 21.08 -1.99 10.28
N ALA A 220 22.18 -2.31 10.97
CA ALA A 220 22.46 -1.94 12.35
C ALA A 220 23.82 -1.20 12.42
N PRO A 221 23.87 0.09 12.83
CA PRO A 221 22.74 0.93 13.25
C PRO A 221 21.75 1.20 12.10
N GLY A 222 20.51 1.56 12.45
CA GLY A 222 19.52 1.99 11.47
C GLY A 222 19.79 3.40 10.93
N PHE A 223 19.08 3.79 9.88
CA PHE A 223 19.21 5.13 9.30
C PHE A 223 18.70 6.22 10.25
N PRO A 224 19.34 7.41 10.31
CA PRO A 224 18.81 8.53 11.07
C PRO A 224 17.41 8.94 10.58
N PRO A 225 16.53 9.45 11.45
CA PRO A 225 15.18 9.83 11.06
C PRO A 225 15.16 11.14 10.25
N CYS A 226 14.15 11.29 9.39
CA CYS A 226 13.72 12.58 8.86
C CYS A 226 12.57 13.16 9.69
N PRO A 227 12.30 14.47 9.58
CA PRO A 227 11.02 15.01 10.04
C PRO A 227 9.85 14.28 9.37
N GLU A 228 8.74 14.09 10.10
CA GLU A 228 7.49 13.55 9.56
C GLU A 228 7.00 14.30 8.32
N ARG A 229 7.34 15.59 8.23
CA ARG A 229 7.02 16.48 7.11
C ARG A 229 8.29 17.09 6.53
N LEU A 230 8.68 16.58 5.37
CA LEU A 230 9.72 17.18 4.52
C LEU A 230 9.19 18.38 3.72
N GLY A 231 7.86 18.47 3.58
CA GLY A 231 7.17 19.58 2.93
C GLY A 231 7.27 19.52 1.40
N LEU A 232 7.48 20.69 0.78
CA LEU A 232 7.81 20.78 -0.63
C LEU A 232 9.22 20.23 -0.86
N TYR A 233 9.31 19.16 -1.64
CA TYR A 233 10.56 18.49 -1.95
C TYR A 233 10.90 18.70 -3.44
N ALA A 234 11.93 19.48 -3.75
CA ALA A 234 12.32 19.72 -5.14
C ALA A 234 13.40 18.72 -5.61
N VAL A 235 13.16 18.02 -6.72
CA VAL A 235 14.14 17.14 -7.38
C VAL A 235 14.73 17.87 -8.60
N LEU A 236 16.05 18.04 -8.61
CA LEU A 236 16.73 19.08 -9.39
C LEU A 236 17.90 18.51 -10.21
N PRO A 237 18.11 18.97 -11.46
CA PRO A 237 19.05 18.36 -12.39
C PRO A 237 20.51 18.81 -12.24
N SER A 238 20.78 19.86 -11.45
CA SER A 238 22.11 20.45 -11.28
C SER A 238 22.24 21.21 -9.95
N ALA A 239 23.47 21.45 -9.53
CA ALA A 239 23.81 22.27 -8.38
C ALA A 239 23.30 23.72 -8.53
N ASP A 240 23.34 24.30 -9.73
CA ASP A 240 22.73 25.61 -10.03
C ASP A 240 21.26 25.67 -9.61
N TRP A 241 20.49 24.61 -9.90
CA TRP A 241 19.10 24.54 -9.52
C TRP A 241 18.93 24.36 -8.02
N VAL A 242 19.79 23.56 -7.38
CA VAL A 242 19.81 23.41 -5.92
C VAL A 242 19.99 24.78 -5.26
N GLU A 243 20.95 25.58 -5.70
CA GLU A 243 21.19 26.93 -5.19
C GLU A 243 19.93 27.81 -5.34
N ARG A 244 19.38 27.92 -6.56
CA ARG A 244 18.19 28.76 -6.84
C ARG A 244 16.98 28.41 -5.98
N VAL A 245 16.77 27.12 -5.74
CA VAL A 245 15.59 26.62 -5.01
C VAL A 245 15.77 26.78 -3.51
N LEU A 246 16.99 26.58 -2.99
CA LEU A 246 17.32 26.89 -1.60
C LEU A 246 17.17 28.39 -1.30
N ASP A 247 17.58 29.27 -2.24
CA ASP A 247 17.40 30.73 -2.13
C ASP A 247 15.91 31.14 -2.02
N CYS A 248 14.99 30.29 -2.48
CA CYS A 248 13.54 30.48 -2.35
C CYS A 248 12.96 29.89 -1.05
N GLY A 249 13.79 29.43 -0.12
CA GLY A 249 13.38 28.88 1.18
C GLY A 249 12.85 27.46 1.13
N VAL A 250 13.01 26.73 0.03
CA VAL A 250 12.71 25.28 0.00
C VAL A 250 13.76 24.55 0.84
N THR A 251 13.32 23.76 1.80
CA THR A 251 14.23 23.13 2.78
C THR A 251 14.62 21.69 2.42
N THR A 252 13.88 21.03 1.53
CA THR A 252 14.17 19.66 1.11
C THR A 252 14.40 19.61 -0.40
N VAL A 253 15.59 19.20 -0.79
CA VAL A 253 16.04 19.20 -2.20
C VAL A 253 16.79 17.91 -2.51
N GLN A 254 16.71 17.46 -3.76
CA GLN A 254 17.46 16.32 -4.26
C GLN A 254 18.21 16.69 -5.53
N LEU A 255 19.50 16.37 -5.57
CA LEU A 255 20.27 16.47 -6.80
C LEU A 255 20.15 15.15 -7.57
N ARG A 256 19.64 15.23 -8.80
CA ARG A 256 19.50 14.10 -9.73
C ARG A 256 20.13 14.43 -11.08
N VAL A 257 21.42 14.15 -11.19
CA VAL A 257 22.21 14.36 -12.40
C VAL A 257 22.13 13.11 -13.28
N LYS A 258 21.70 13.26 -14.54
CA LYS A 258 21.65 12.15 -15.51
C LYS A 258 22.81 12.22 -16.49
N GLY A 259 23.40 11.06 -16.82
CA GLY A 259 24.33 10.89 -17.95
C GLY A 259 25.59 11.77 -17.88
N ALA A 260 26.03 12.15 -16.68
CA ALA A 260 27.24 12.95 -16.51
C ALA A 260 28.50 12.07 -16.50
N ALA A 261 29.61 12.62 -17.03
CA ALA A 261 30.92 12.04 -16.79
C ALA A 261 31.26 12.06 -15.28
N PRO A 262 32.04 11.08 -14.77
CA PRO A 262 32.32 10.95 -13.33
C PRO A 262 32.81 12.23 -12.64
N ASP A 263 33.74 12.97 -13.26
CA ASP A 263 34.29 14.19 -12.67
C ASP A 263 33.28 15.33 -12.61
N ARG A 264 32.43 15.47 -13.64
CA ARG A 264 31.34 16.44 -13.64
C ARG A 264 30.29 16.08 -12.59
N LEU A 265 29.96 14.79 -12.44
CA LEU A 265 29.04 14.33 -11.41
C LEU A 265 29.56 14.66 -10.01
N ARG A 266 30.84 14.38 -9.73
CA ARG A 266 31.48 14.71 -8.47
C ARG A 266 31.41 16.21 -8.18
N ALA A 267 31.77 17.05 -9.15
CA ALA A 267 31.73 18.50 -9.01
C ALA A 267 30.31 19.04 -8.73
N GLU A 268 29.28 18.49 -9.38
CA GLU A 268 27.88 18.86 -9.12
C GLU A 268 27.45 18.48 -7.69
N ILE A 269 27.83 17.29 -7.23
CA ILE A 269 27.52 16.82 -5.87
C ILE A 269 28.21 17.71 -4.83
N GLU A 270 29.52 17.93 -4.95
CA GLU A 270 30.29 18.76 -4.03
C GLU A 270 29.74 20.18 -3.94
N ARG A 271 29.41 20.79 -5.10
CA ARG A 271 28.81 22.12 -5.15
C ARG A 271 27.42 22.17 -4.52
N ALA A 272 26.57 21.18 -4.79
CA ALA A 272 25.25 21.12 -4.17
C ALA A 272 25.35 20.96 -2.64
N VAL A 273 26.27 20.11 -2.15
CA VAL A 273 26.50 19.95 -0.72
C VAL A 273 27.00 21.26 -0.10
N ALA A 274 27.98 21.93 -0.71
CA ALA A 274 28.44 23.23 -0.26
C ALA A 274 27.31 24.27 -0.23
N ALA A 275 26.45 24.27 -1.26
CA ALA A 275 25.28 25.14 -1.32
C ALA A 275 24.31 24.88 -0.16
N SER A 276 24.03 23.61 0.17
CA SER A 276 23.12 23.23 1.25
C SER A 276 23.62 23.67 2.63
N ARG A 277 24.93 23.64 2.88
CA ARG A 277 25.52 24.05 4.17
C ARG A 277 25.33 25.53 4.50
N ARG A 278 25.01 26.36 3.51
CA ARG A 278 24.68 27.78 3.72
C ARG A 278 23.32 27.98 4.41
N TYR A 279 22.49 26.93 4.46
CA TYR A 279 21.11 26.98 4.95
C TYR A 279 20.91 26.01 6.12
N PRO A 280 20.63 26.48 7.35
CA PRO A 280 20.55 25.63 8.55
C PRO A 280 19.55 24.48 8.49
N HIS A 281 18.51 24.59 7.65
CA HIS A 281 17.44 23.59 7.53
C HIS A 281 17.44 22.86 6.19
N ALA A 282 18.47 23.07 5.35
CA ALA A 282 18.54 22.40 4.06
C ALA A 282 18.86 20.91 4.24
N ARG A 283 18.07 20.09 3.55
CA ARG A 283 18.16 18.64 3.49
C ARG A 283 18.41 18.26 2.05
N LEU A 284 19.69 18.10 1.71
CA LEU A 284 20.11 17.69 0.36
C LEU A 284 20.26 16.17 0.28
N PHE A 285 19.44 15.54 -0.54
CA PHE A 285 19.59 14.14 -0.92
C PHE A 285 20.31 14.03 -2.26
N ILE A 286 21.22 13.05 -2.39
CA ILE A 286 21.85 12.72 -3.67
C ILE A 286 21.17 11.46 -4.23
N ASN A 287 20.71 11.54 -5.48
CA ASN A 287 20.06 10.42 -6.16
C ASN A 287 21.09 9.40 -6.65
N ASP A 288 20.86 8.11 -6.37
CA ASP A 288 21.55 6.89 -6.81
C ASP A 288 23.05 6.77 -6.39
N HIS A 289 23.82 7.85 -6.50
CA HIS A 289 25.27 7.88 -6.33
C HIS A 289 25.73 7.91 -4.86
N TRP A 290 25.33 6.90 -4.09
CA TRP A 290 25.52 6.88 -2.63
C TRP A 290 26.98 7.04 -2.20
N ARG A 291 27.95 6.42 -2.89
CA ARG A 291 29.38 6.53 -2.54
C ARG A 291 29.86 7.98 -2.60
N LEU A 292 29.59 8.67 -3.71
CA LEU A 292 29.95 10.09 -3.87
C LEU A 292 29.21 10.98 -2.87
N ALA A 293 27.97 10.63 -2.51
CA ALA A 293 27.21 11.35 -1.51
C ALA A 293 27.85 11.26 -0.11
N LEU A 294 28.34 10.07 0.26
CA LEU A 294 29.07 9.86 1.52
C LEU A 294 30.41 10.61 1.51
N GLU A 295 31.19 10.50 0.43
CA GLU A 295 32.46 11.21 0.26
C GLU A 295 32.29 12.73 0.40
N ALA A 296 31.23 13.30 -0.17
CA ALA A 296 30.94 14.73 -0.08
C ALA A 296 30.33 15.15 1.28
N GLY A 297 29.87 14.20 2.10
CA GLY A 297 29.17 14.48 3.35
C GLY A 297 27.79 15.10 3.12
N ALA A 298 27.00 14.52 2.22
CA ALA A 298 25.62 14.91 1.98
C ALA A 298 24.70 14.55 3.16
N TYR A 299 23.54 15.21 3.25
CA TYR A 299 22.55 14.94 4.31
C TYR A 299 21.94 13.54 4.19
N GLY A 300 21.78 13.05 2.96
CA GLY A 300 21.31 11.69 2.70
C GLY A 300 21.39 11.29 1.23
N VAL A 301 20.93 10.08 0.97
CA VAL A 301 20.85 9.47 -0.36
C VAL A 301 19.40 9.10 -0.66
N HIS A 302 19.02 9.14 -1.93
CA HIS A 302 17.76 8.58 -2.41
C HIS A 302 18.06 7.50 -3.43
N LEU A 303 17.47 6.32 -3.27
CA LEU A 303 17.70 5.17 -4.15
C LEU A 303 16.38 4.70 -4.78
N GLY A 304 16.46 4.29 -6.06
CA GLY A 304 15.43 3.48 -6.71
C GLY A 304 15.49 2.02 -6.25
N GLN A 305 14.55 1.21 -6.74
CA GLN A 305 14.52 -0.23 -6.45
C GLN A 305 15.73 -0.97 -7.06
N GLU A 306 16.13 -0.63 -8.28
CA GLU A 306 17.30 -1.23 -8.94
C GLU A 306 18.61 -0.92 -8.19
N ASP A 307 18.73 0.30 -7.65
CA ASP A 307 19.91 0.68 -6.86
C ASP A 307 19.92 0.02 -5.48
N LEU A 308 18.72 -0.23 -4.90
CA LEU A 308 18.57 -0.87 -3.60
C LEU A 308 19.18 -2.28 -3.56
N ASP A 309 19.08 -3.03 -4.66
CA ASP A 309 19.60 -4.39 -4.76
C ASP A 309 21.14 -4.48 -4.67
N THR A 310 21.83 -3.40 -5.03
CA THR A 310 23.30 -3.37 -5.11
C THR A 310 23.96 -2.44 -4.09
N ALA A 311 23.19 -1.56 -3.45
CA ALA A 311 23.69 -0.61 -2.48
C ALA A 311 24.09 -1.30 -1.17
N ASP A 312 25.23 -0.90 -0.61
CA ASP A 312 25.63 -1.31 0.73
C ASP A 312 24.91 -0.44 1.76
N LEU A 313 23.72 -0.90 2.16
CA LEU A 313 22.89 -0.21 3.14
C LEU A 313 23.55 -0.07 4.51
N ALA A 314 24.42 -1.02 4.88
CA ALA A 314 25.16 -0.96 6.14
C ALA A 314 26.19 0.17 6.10
N ALA A 315 26.94 0.31 5.00
CA ALA A 315 27.88 1.41 4.82
C ALA A 315 27.18 2.79 4.83
N ILE A 316 26.03 2.91 4.17
CA ILE A 316 25.24 4.16 4.17
C ILE A 316 24.79 4.51 5.59
N ALA A 317 24.27 3.53 6.33
CA ALA A 317 23.80 3.74 7.70
C ALA A 317 24.95 4.07 8.67
N GLN A 318 26.09 3.38 8.56
CA GLN A 318 27.29 3.62 9.36
C GLN A 318 27.87 5.02 9.15
N ALA A 319 27.78 5.55 7.93
CA ALA A 319 28.19 6.92 7.64
C ALA A 319 27.23 7.99 8.23
N GLY A 320 26.13 7.57 8.84
CA GLY A 320 25.12 8.49 9.40
C GLY A 320 24.30 9.22 8.33
N ALA A 321 24.31 8.73 7.09
CA ALA A 321 23.51 9.30 6.02
C ALA A 321 22.06 8.82 6.12
N ARG A 322 21.11 9.71 5.79
CA ARG A 322 19.69 9.35 5.68
C ARG A 322 19.41 8.63 4.37
N LEU A 323 18.43 7.73 4.38
CA LEU A 323 18.02 6.98 3.21
C LEU A 323 16.58 7.30 2.83
N GLY A 324 16.37 7.74 1.59
CA GLY A 324 15.07 7.74 0.94
C GLY A 324 14.95 6.57 -0.05
N LEU A 325 13.81 5.91 -0.06
CA LEU A 325 13.53 4.84 -1.03
C LEU A 325 12.27 5.14 -1.83
N SER A 326 12.33 4.90 -3.14
CA SER A 326 11.15 4.93 -4.02
C SER A 326 10.36 3.63 -3.96
N SER A 327 9.03 3.71 -4.06
CA SER A 327 8.13 2.58 -4.18
C SER A 327 6.98 2.87 -5.14
N HIS A 328 6.68 1.89 -6.00
CA HIS A 328 5.70 1.96 -7.08
C HIS A 328 4.61 0.88 -6.97
N GLY A 329 4.55 0.18 -5.85
CA GLY A 329 3.65 -0.94 -5.64
C GLY A 329 3.68 -1.42 -4.19
N TYR A 330 2.78 -2.35 -3.86
CA TYR A 330 2.73 -2.95 -2.53
C TYR A 330 4.02 -3.70 -2.19
N TYR A 331 4.53 -4.54 -3.11
CA TYR A 331 5.77 -5.28 -2.89
C TYR A 331 6.96 -4.37 -2.62
N GLU A 332 7.21 -3.40 -3.51
CA GLU A 332 8.32 -2.45 -3.36
C GLU A 332 8.20 -1.61 -2.08
N MET A 333 6.98 -1.23 -1.69
CA MET A 333 6.73 -0.53 -0.42
C MET A 333 7.11 -1.40 0.77
N LEU A 334 6.73 -2.69 0.75
CA LEU A 334 7.08 -3.62 1.80
C LEU A 334 8.60 -3.81 1.89
N VAL A 335 9.28 -3.98 0.74
CA VAL A 335 10.74 -4.18 0.67
C VAL A 335 11.45 -2.94 1.19
N ALA A 336 11.00 -1.76 0.75
CA ALA A 336 11.53 -0.50 1.24
C ALA A 336 11.32 -0.35 2.75
N LEU A 337 10.12 -0.61 3.28
CA LEU A 337 9.85 -0.49 4.71
C LEU A 337 10.63 -1.51 5.56
N HIS A 338 10.95 -2.69 5.01
CA HIS A 338 11.84 -3.65 5.67
C HIS A 338 13.22 -3.04 5.93
N ALA A 339 13.75 -2.23 5.01
CA ALA A 339 15.04 -1.54 5.17
C ALA A 339 15.01 -0.39 6.20
N LYS A 340 13.83 -0.03 6.74
CA LYS A 340 13.63 1.07 7.71
C LYS A 340 14.22 2.43 7.25
N PRO A 341 13.82 2.93 6.07
CA PRO A 341 14.38 4.14 5.50
C PRO A 341 14.00 5.38 6.32
N SER A 342 14.77 6.45 6.15
CA SER A 342 14.47 7.76 6.75
C SER A 342 13.19 8.39 6.18
N TYR A 343 12.80 8.06 4.95
CA TYR A 343 11.49 8.37 4.37
C TYR A 343 11.18 7.42 3.20
N LEU A 344 9.90 7.32 2.85
CA LEU A 344 9.40 6.54 1.72
C LEU A 344 8.78 7.46 0.67
N ALA A 345 9.19 7.30 -0.59
CA ALA A 345 8.60 8.00 -1.73
C ALA A 345 7.60 7.10 -2.47
N LEU A 346 6.37 7.56 -2.63
CA LEU A 346 5.27 6.83 -3.27
C LEU A 346 4.94 7.47 -4.63
N GLY A 347 5.01 6.71 -5.71
CA GLY A 347 4.70 7.24 -7.03
C GLY A 347 4.88 6.28 -8.21
N PRO A 348 4.75 6.77 -9.45
CA PRO A 348 4.28 8.11 -9.77
C PRO A 348 2.79 8.27 -9.46
N VAL A 349 2.36 9.40 -8.87
CA VAL A 349 0.94 9.67 -8.60
C VAL A 349 0.17 9.83 -9.91
N PHE A 350 0.67 10.68 -10.80
CA PHE A 350 0.10 10.97 -12.13
C PHE A 350 1.12 10.65 -13.23
N ALA A 351 0.65 10.60 -14.48
CA ALA A 351 1.51 10.39 -15.64
C ALA A 351 2.63 11.45 -15.69
N THR A 352 3.86 11.02 -15.97
CA THR A 352 5.03 11.91 -16.00
C THR A 352 5.96 11.55 -17.14
N ARG A 353 6.65 12.56 -17.68
CA ARG A 353 7.70 12.39 -18.71
C ARG A 353 9.12 12.55 -18.14
N THR A 354 9.25 12.73 -16.82
CA THR A 354 10.54 13.03 -16.17
C THR A 354 11.47 11.81 -16.07
N LYS A 355 10.91 10.59 -16.02
CA LYS A 355 11.64 9.32 -16.11
C LYS A 355 11.16 8.63 -17.39
N ALA A 356 12.08 8.22 -18.26
CA ALA A 356 11.74 7.58 -19.54
C ALA A 356 10.96 6.28 -19.30
N ASP A 357 11.36 5.53 -18.27
CA ASP A 357 10.74 4.26 -17.85
C ASP A 357 10.00 4.46 -16.52
N ALA A 358 9.11 5.46 -16.46
CA ALA A 358 8.26 5.65 -15.30
C ALA A 358 7.27 4.48 -15.18
N ALA A 359 7.09 3.96 -13.96
CA ALA A 359 6.01 3.02 -13.67
C ALA A 359 4.64 3.65 -14.03
N PRO A 360 3.60 2.83 -14.27
CA PRO A 360 2.26 3.36 -14.50
C PRO A 360 1.80 4.28 -13.36
N PRO A 361 0.99 5.32 -13.65
CA PRO A 361 0.46 6.20 -12.63
C PRO A 361 -0.43 5.43 -11.64
N GLN A 362 -0.21 5.68 -10.36
CA GLN A 362 -0.86 4.99 -9.25
C GLN A 362 -2.23 5.61 -8.91
N GLY A 363 -2.39 6.92 -9.15
CA GLY A 363 -3.60 7.67 -8.81
C GLY A 363 -3.77 7.94 -7.31
N LEU A 364 -4.66 8.87 -6.98
CA LEU A 364 -4.85 9.34 -5.59
C LEU A 364 -5.40 8.25 -4.66
N ALA A 365 -6.32 7.41 -5.15
CA ALA A 365 -6.94 6.36 -4.37
C ALA A 365 -5.91 5.35 -3.83
N ARG A 366 -4.99 4.92 -4.70
CA ARG A 366 -3.94 3.97 -4.37
C ARG A 366 -2.88 4.59 -3.46
N ILE A 367 -2.49 5.84 -3.71
CA ILE A 367 -1.57 6.57 -2.80
C ILE A 367 -2.17 6.71 -1.41
N ALA A 368 -3.48 6.98 -1.27
CA ALA A 368 -4.15 7.02 0.03
C ALA A 368 -4.18 5.65 0.74
N ARG A 369 -4.27 4.54 0.00
CA ARG A 369 -4.14 3.18 0.56
C ARG A 369 -2.71 2.94 1.06
N TYR A 370 -1.70 3.26 0.25
CA TYR A 370 -0.29 3.17 0.66
C TYR A 370 0.02 4.02 1.88
N ALA A 371 -0.49 5.25 1.92
CA ALA A 371 -0.30 6.15 3.04
C ALA A 371 -0.85 5.56 4.34
N ARG A 372 -2.06 5.00 4.33
CA ARG A 372 -2.64 4.35 5.53
C ARG A 372 -1.83 3.15 6.02
N ILE A 373 -1.24 2.38 5.10
CA ILE A 373 -0.40 1.23 5.44
C ILE A 373 0.95 1.66 6.02
N ALA A 374 1.57 2.68 5.44
CA ALA A 374 2.94 3.09 5.76
C ALA A 374 3.04 4.18 6.84
N THR A 375 1.93 4.82 7.21
CA THR A 375 1.89 5.83 8.27
C THR A 375 2.40 5.26 9.59
N GLY A 376 3.25 6.00 10.29
CA GLY A 376 3.90 5.56 11.52
C GLY A 376 5.06 4.57 11.32
N ARG A 377 5.37 4.20 10.06
CA ARG A 377 6.55 3.39 9.71
C ARG A 377 7.68 4.25 9.14
N ALA A 378 7.35 5.23 8.31
CA ALA A 378 8.29 6.22 7.78
C ALA A 378 7.55 7.50 7.36
N PRO A 379 8.21 8.67 7.36
CA PRO A 379 7.72 9.87 6.68
C PRO A 379 7.43 9.59 5.21
N LEU A 380 6.30 10.11 4.69
CA LEU A 380 5.82 9.79 3.35
C LEU A 380 5.92 10.99 2.41
N VAL A 381 6.44 10.73 1.21
CA VAL A 381 6.57 11.71 0.12
C VAL A 381 5.84 11.18 -1.11
N ALA A 382 4.82 11.87 -1.61
CA ALA A 382 4.25 11.54 -2.91
C ALA A 382 5.10 12.15 -4.04
N ILE A 383 5.27 11.45 -5.17
CA ILE A 383 6.03 11.97 -6.32
C ILE A 383 5.36 11.56 -7.64
N GLY A 384 5.57 12.34 -8.70
CA GLY A 384 5.23 11.96 -10.08
C GLY A 384 4.04 12.70 -10.64
N GLY A 385 4.30 13.58 -11.62
CA GLY A 385 3.28 14.36 -12.31
C GLY A 385 2.55 15.39 -11.44
N ILE A 386 3.05 15.68 -10.24
CA ILE A 386 2.44 16.64 -9.30
C ILE A 386 2.70 18.07 -9.77
N THR A 387 1.63 18.85 -9.87
CA THR A 387 1.60 20.29 -10.15
C THR A 387 1.01 21.06 -8.97
N VAL A 388 1.09 22.40 -9.01
CA VAL A 388 0.45 23.30 -8.02
C VAL A 388 -1.03 22.95 -7.84
N ASP A 389 -1.77 22.75 -8.93
CA ASP A 389 -3.22 22.52 -8.92
C ASP A 389 -3.59 21.16 -8.30
N THR A 390 -2.75 20.14 -8.49
CA THR A 390 -2.98 18.79 -7.97
C THR A 390 -2.47 18.59 -6.54
N LEU A 391 -1.58 19.46 -6.05
CA LEU A 391 -0.85 19.29 -4.81
C LEU A 391 -1.78 19.11 -3.60
N ALA A 392 -2.86 19.91 -3.50
CA ALA A 392 -3.81 19.82 -2.40
C ALA A 392 -4.52 18.45 -2.34
N ALA A 393 -4.88 17.89 -3.50
CA ALA A 393 -5.50 16.58 -3.59
C ALA A 393 -4.51 15.45 -3.24
N VAL A 394 -3.23 15.63 -3.57
CA VAL A 394 -2.17 14.70 -3.16
C VAL A 394 -1.98 14.72 -1.65
N LEU A 395 -1.87 15.88 -1.01
CA LEU A 395 -1.72 15.97 0.44
C LEU A 395 -2.93 15.38 1.19
N ALA A 396 -4.14 15.53 0.64
CA ALA A 396 -5.36 14.92 1.17
C ALA A 396 -5.35 13.38 1.20
N THR A 397 -4.39 12.72 0.54
CA THR A 397 -4.20 11.26 0.63
C THR A 397 -3.59 10.81 1.97
N GLY A 398 -3.08 11.75 2.77
CA GLY A 398 -2.43 11.47 4.05
C GLY A 398 -0.89 11.47 4.00
N VAL A 399 -0.29 11.69 2.82
CA VAL A 399 1.16 11.92 2.72
C VAL A 399 1.53 13.27 3.36
N GLY A 400 2.64 13.30 4.10
CA GLY A 400 3.10 14.54 4.77
C GLY A 400 3.89 15.48 3.86
N SER A 401 4.28 15.04 2.67
CA SER A 401 5.21 15.74 1.77
C SER A 401 4.93 15.41 0.30
N ALA A 402 5.36 16.28 -0.60
CA ALA A 402 5.26 16.04 -2.04
C ALA A 402 6.52 16.47 -2.78
N ALA A 403 7.03 15.59 -3.64
CA ALA A 403 8.17 15.84 -4.48
C ALA A 403 7.77 16.26 -5.90
N VAL A 404 8.43 17.30 -6.40
CA VAL A 404 8.16 17.90 -7.71
C VAL A 404 9.45 18.06 -8.52
N VAL A 405 9.31 17.98 -9.84
CA VAL A 405 10.42 18.21 -10.79
C VAL A 405 10.03 19.30 -11.78
N SER A 406 9.25 18.97 -12.80
CA SER A 406 8.90 19.87 -13.90
C SER A 406 8.02 21.04 -13.48
N ALA A 407 7.25 20.90 -12.39
CA ALA A 407 6.47 22.00 -11.83
C ALA A 407 7.35 23.16 -11.32
N VAL A 408 8.63 22.90 -11.05
CA VAL A 408 9.63 23.93 -10.71
C VAL A 408 10.55 24.20 -11.90
N THR A 409 11.19 23.16 -12.44
CA THR A 409 12.25 23.34 -13.45
C THR A 409 11.74 23.72 -14.84
N GLY A 410 10.48 23.43 -15.14
CA GLY A 410 9.81 23.78 -16.39
C GLY A 410 8.85 24.98 -16.27
N ALA A 411 8.77 25.62 -15.10
CA ALA A 411 7.92 26.79 -14.91
C ALA A 411 8.52 28.03 -15.57
N THR A 412 7.67 28.88 -16.16
CA THR A 412 8.09 30.18 -16.71
C THR A 412 8.70 31.08 -15.63
N ASP A 413 8.11 31.07 -14.43
CA ASP A 413 8.69 31.67 -13.23
C ASP A 413 8.68 30.64 -12.09
N TYR A 414 9.85 30.03 -11.87
CA TYR A 414 10.02 29.02 -10.83
C TYR A 414 9.83 29.58 -9.42
N ARG A 415 10.08 30.88 -9.18
CA ARG A 415 9.91 31.50 -7.85
C ARG A 415 8.43 31.59 -7.50
N SER A 416 7.63 32.12 -8.42
CA SER A 416 6.17 32.16 -8.25
C SER A 416 5.56 30.77 -8.08
N ALA A 417 6.05 29.78 -8.83
CA ALA A 417 5.62 28.39 -8.68
C ALA A 417 5.94 27.82 -7.28
N ILE A 418 7.17 28.03 -6.78
CA ILE A 418 7.57 27.60 -5.42
C ILE A 418 6.69 28.26 -4.36
N ILE A 419 6.49 29.57 -4.43
CA ILE A 419 5.65 30.31 -3.47
C ILE A 419 4.22 29.77 -3.46
N ALA A 420 3.65 29.52 -4.64
CA ALA A 420 2.30 28.97 -4.77
C ALA A 420 2.21 27.58 -4.11
N MET A 421 3.19 26.69 -4.34
CA MET A 421 3.22 25.37 -3.71
C MET A 421 3.41 25.45 -2.19
N GLN A 422 4.33 26.28 -1.70
CA GLN A 422 4.57 26.47 -0.26
C GLN A 422 3.31 26.97 0.48
N LYS A 423 2.49 27.81 -0.15
CA LYS A 423 1.20 28.26 0.42
C LYS A 423 0.22 27.11 0.63
N VAL A 424 0.19 26.12 -0.27
CA VAL A 424 -0.65 24.92 -0.09
C VAL A 424 -0.21 24.12 1.14
N PHE A 425 1.10 24.02 1.36
CA PHE A 425 1.66 23.37 2.56
C PHE A 425 1.28 24.11 3.85
N ALA A 426 1.38 25.44 3.90
CA ALA A 426 0.97 26.22 5.08
C ALA A 426 -0.53 26.02 5.38
N GLY A 427 -1.40 26.23 4.39
CA GLY A 427 -2.86 26.18 4.59
C GLY A 427 -3.44 24.80 4.94
N GLN A 428 -2.74 23.70 4.63
CA GLN A 428 -3.17 22.35 5.06
C GLN A 428 -2.72 21.98 6.47
N PHE A 429 -1.67 22.61 6.98
CA PHE A 429 -1.03 22.22 8.24
C PHE A 429 -1.23 23.21 9.37
N ASP A 430 -1.82 24.37 9.09
CA ASP A 430 -2.29 25.33 10.09
C ASP A 430 -3.59 24.89 10.81
N ASN A 431 -4.20 23.76 10.40
CA ASN A 431 -5.47 23.23 10.94
C ASN A 431 -5.32 21.93 11.78
N LEU A 432 -4.11 21.61 12.29
CA LEU A 432 -3.85 20.43 13.12
C LEU A 432 -3.38 20.78 14.52
#